data_AF-A0A0B8NMY3-F1
#
_entry.id   AF-A0A0B8NMY3-F1
#
_cell.length_a   1.000
_cell.length_b   1.000
_cell.length_c   1.000
_cell.angle_alpha   90.00
_cell.angle_beta   90.00
_cell.angle_gamma   90.00
#
_symmetry.space_group_name_H-M   'P 1'
#
loop_
_entity.id
_entity.type
_entity.pdbx_description
1 polymer ?
#
loop_
_entity_poly.entity_id
_entity_poly.type
_entity_poly.pdbx_seq_one_letter_code
_entity_poly.pdbx_strand_id
1 'polypeptide(L)'
;MPSRIQKVDILRYDSEKDEQPYLQKFEVPFDETMSVLDAIGYIKDHLDKDLAYRWSCRMAICGSCGIMVNNVPKLACKTFLRDYPDGLTIEPLANFPIEKDLIVDMTPFIERLEAIKPYIIGNDRKPEDGANLQTPEEMARYKQFAACINCVFAMQPVLSSA
;
A
#
# COMPACT_ATOMS: atom_id res chain seq x y z
N MET A 1 21.81 21.46 8.41
CA MET A 1 22.34 20.10 8.59
C MET A 1 22.58 19.54 7.19
N PRO A 2 23.72 18.89 6.89
CA PRO A 2 23.90 18.29 5.57
C PRO A 2 22.78 17.26 5.34
N SER A 3 22.06 17.35 4.22
CA SER A 3 21.00 16.40 3.93
C SER A 3 21.62 15.02 3.76
N ARG A 4 21.18 14.06 4.56
CA ARG A 4 21.55 12.65 4.33
C ARG A 4 20.97 12.26 2.97
N ILE A 5 21.73 11.52 2.17
CA ILE A 5 21.26 11.02 0.87
C ILE A 5 20.89 9.56 1.04
N GLN A 6 19.67 9.21 0.64
CA GLN A 6 19.17 7.84 0.59
C GLN A 6 19.29 7.31 -0.84
N LYS A 7 19.86 6.12 -1.00
CA LYS A 7 19.83 5.38 -2.27
C LYS A 7 18.49 4.65 -2.37
N VAL A 8 17.75 4.93 -3.44
CA VAL A 8 16.43 4.36 -3.70
C VAL A 8 16.41 3.75 -5.09
N ASP A 9 16.24 2.44 -5.17
CA ASP A 9 16.02 1.74 -6.43
C ASP A 9 14.51 1.52 -6.59
N ILE A 10 13.91 1.94 -7.70
CA ILE A 10 12.48 1.74 -7.97
C ILE A 10 12.31 0.89 -9.23
N LEU A 11 11.47 -0.14 -9.15
CA LEU A 11 11.04 -0.91 -10.31
C LEU A 11 10.05 -0.08 -11.14
N ARG A 12 10.46 0.18 -12.38
CA ARG A 12 9.72 0.94 -13.39
C ARG A 12 9.16 0.00 -14.44
N TYR A 13 8.00 0.35 -14.94
CA TYR A 13 7.34 -0.37 -16.02
C TYR A 13 6.23 0.46 -16.63
N ASP A 14 6.19 0.55 -17.95
CA ASP A 14 5.08 1.10 -18.71
C ASP A 14 4.69 0.10 -19.80
N SER A 15 3.51 -0.50 -19.67
CA SER A 15 3.03 -1.53 -20.60
C SER A 15 2.93 -1.08 -22.06
N GLU A 16 2.89 0.23 -22.31
CA GLU A 16 2.88 0.79 -23.66
C GLU A 16 4.28 0.97 -24.27
N LYS A 17 5.35 0.93 -23.45
CA LYS A 17 6.71 1.32 -23.87
C LYS A 17 7.77 0.25 -23.58
N ASP A 18 7.62 -0.49 -22.50
CA ASP A 18 8.64 -1.37 -21.96
C ASP A 18 8.31 -2.83 -22.24
N GLU A 19 9.27 -3.59 -22.76
CA GLU A 19 9.12 -5.05 -22.93
C GLU A 19 9.13 -5.80 -21.59
N GLN A 20 9.86 -5.27 -20.59
CA GLN A 20 10.01 -5.87 -19.28
C GLN A 20 10.29 -4.81 -18.21
N PRO A 21 9.90 -5.05 -16.95
CA PRO A 21 10.25 -4.14 -15.85
C PRO A 21 11.75 -3.99 -15.65
N TYR A 22 12.19 -2.81 -15.21
CA TYR A 22 13.58 -2.51 -14.94
C TYR A 22 13.75 -1.68 -13.67
N LEU A 23 14.92 -1.79 -13.03
CA LEU A 23 15.25 -0.98 -11.85
C LEU A 23 15.89 0.35 -12.28
N GLN A 24 15.35 1.45 -11.78
CA GLN A 24 15.92 2.79 -11.92
C GLN A 24 16.39 3.30 -10.56
N LYS A 25 17.59 3.88 -10.54
CA LYS A 25 18.24 4.34 -9.31
C LYS A 25 18.04 5.84 -9.10
N PHE A 26 17.77 6.22 -7.86
CA PHE A 26 17.58 7.61 -7.44
C PHE A 26 18.36 7.89 -6.16
N GLU A 27 18.77 9.15 -6.02
CA GLU A 27 19.37 9.69 -4.80
C GLU A 27 18.40 10.72 -4.21
N VAL A 28 17.87 10.44 -3.02
CA VAL A 28 16.84 11.26 -2.37
C VAL A 28 17.41 11.90 -1.11
N PRO A 29 17.43 13.23 -1.00
CA PRO A 29 17.76 13.88 0.27
C PRO A 29 16.67 13.58 1.30
N PHE A 30 17.06 13.22 2.52
CA PHE A 30 16.10 12.88 3.58
C PHE A 30 16.51 13.33 4.98
N ASP A 31 15.52 13.36 5.85
CA ASP A 31 15.66 13.55 7.30
C ASP A 31 14.98 12.40 8.07
N GLU A 32 15.07 12.44 9.40
CA GLU A 32 14.52 11.40 10.27
C GLU A 32 13.00 11.25 10.18
N THR A 33 12.26 12.19 9.58
CA THR A 33 10.80 12.17 9.51
C THR A 33 10.27 11.62 8.19
N MET A 34 11.08 11.63 7.12
CA MET A 34 10.63 11.22 5.79
C MET A 34 10.25 9.75 5.71
N SER A 35 9.02 9.53 5.24
CA SER A 35 8.51 8.22 4.85
C SER A 35 8.94 7.84 3.44
N VAL A 36 8.78 6.56 3.08
CA VAL A 36 8.96 6.06 1.72
C VAL A 36 7.98 6.76 0.76
N LEU A 37 6.76 7.08 1.22
CA LEU A 37 5.82 7.88 0.43
C LEU A 37 6.39 9.27 0.09
N ASP A 38 7.05 9.92 1.05
CA ASP A 38 7.66 11.24 0.83
C ASP A 38 8.83 11.14 -0.15
N ALA A 39 9.59 10.06 -0.09
CA ALA A 39 10.67 9.77 -1.03
C ALA A 39 10.16 9.60 -2.46
N ILE A 40 9.11 8.79 -2.65
CA ILE A 40 8.47 8.57 -3.96
C ILE A 40 7.91 9.89 -4.49
N GLY A 41 7.29 10.71 -3.64
CA GLY A 41 6.82 12.05 -4.00
C GLY A 41 7.96 12.97 -4.44
N TYR A 42 9.07 13.01 -3.69
CA TYR A 42 10.26 13.78 -4.06
C TYR A 42 10.81 13.36 -5.42
N ILE A 43 10.92 12.05 -5.66
CA ILE A 43 11.36 11.51 -6.95
C ILE A 43 10.43 12.02 -8.06
N LYS A 44 9.11 11.90 -7.88
CA LYS A 44 8.15 12.37 -8.88
C LYS A 44 8.25 13.88 -9.15
N ASP A 45 8.37 14.69 -8.10
CA ASP A 45 8.34 16.14 -8.23
C ASP A 45 9.64 16.71 -8.82
N HIS A 46 10.78 16.10 -8.50
CA HIS A 46 12.09 16.69 -8.77
C HIS A 46 12.98 15.89 -9.72
N LEU A 47 12.82 14.56 -9.81
CA LEU A 47 13.77 13.69 -10.54
C LEU A 47 13.13 13.04 -11.77
N ASP A 48 11.89 12.56 -11.66
CA ASP A 48 11.19 11.82 -12.73
C ASP A 48 9.67 11.95 -12.61
N LYS A 49 9.09 12.88 -13.37
CA LYS A 49 7.65 13.20 -13.34
C LYS A 49 6.76 12.08 -13.85
N ASP A 50 7.29 11.11 -14.58
CA ASP A 50 6.50 10.03 -15.18
C ASP A 50 6.23 8.88 -14.19
N LEU A 51 6.87 8.89 -13.01
CA LEU A 51 6.65 7.91 -11.96
C LEU A 51 5.19 7.86 -11.51
N ALA A 52 4.57 6.68 -11.60
CA ALA A 52 3.19 6.45 -11.21
C ALA A 52 3.08 5.57 -9.94
N TYR A 53 2.23 5.97 -9.00
CA TYR A 53 1.99 5.25 -7.74
C TYR A 53 0.63 5.66 -7.12
N ARG A 54 0.05 4.78 -6.30
CA ARG A 54 -1.19 5.06 -5.56
C ARG A 54 -0.89 5.55 -4.14
N TRP A 55 -1.58 6.61 -3.71
CA TRP A 55 -1.51 7.14 -2.35
C TRP A 55 -2.70 8.05 -2.05
N SER A 56 -2.94 8.34 -0.77
CA SER A 56 -3.93 9.35 -0.35
C SER A 56 -3.72 9.83 1.10
N CYS A 57 -4.14 9.04 2.11
CA CYS A 57 -4.35 9.54 3.48
C CYS A 57 -3.09 10.01 4.25
N ARG A 58 -1.89 9.57 3.85
CA ARG A 58 -0.61 9.76 4.55
C ARG A 58 -0.53 9.30 6.03
N MET A 59 -1.58 8.66 6.55
CA MET A 59 -1.67 8.26 7.96
C MET A 59 -2.06 6.78 8.15
N ALA A 60 -1.75 5.95 7.15
CA ALA A 60 -1.89 4.49 7.19
C ALA A 60 -3.31 3.96 7.44
N ILE A 61 -4.35 4.66 6.97
CA ILE A 61 -5.75 4.26 7.18
C ILE A 61 -6.52 3.90 5.89
N CYS A 62 -6.14 4.43 4.73
CA CYS A 62 -6.87 4.19 3.48
C CYS A 62 -6.42 2.96 2.67
N GLY A 63 -5.29 2.34 3.02
CA GLY A 63 -4.78 1.15 2.32
C GLY A 63 -4.18 1.35 0.91
N SER A 64 -4.24 2.55 0.33
CA SER A 64 -3.87 2.78 -1.09
C SER A 64 -2.37 2.71 -1.43
N CYS A 65 -1.49 2.98 -0.46
CA CYS A 65 -0.04 3.09 -0.69
C CYS A 65 0.73 1.78 -0.38
N GLY A 66 0.09 0.64 -0.65
CA GLY A 66 0.75 -0.66 -0.55
C GLY A 66 1.81 -0.82 -1.64
N ILE A 67 3.01 -1.21 -1.23
CA ILE A 67 4.19 -1.46 -2.08
C ILE A 67 5.03 -2.57 -1.46
N MET A 68 5.99 -3.10 -2.20
CA MET A 68 7.07 -3.94 -1.66
C MET A 68 8.28 -3.07 -1.38
N VAL A 69 8.88 -3.21 -0.21
CA VAL A 69 10.12 -2.54 0.18
C VAL A 69 11.11 -3.59 0.65
N ASN A 70 12.23 -3.74 -0.08
CA ASN A 70 13.20 -4.83 0.11
C ASN A 70 12.51 -6.20 0.18
N ASN A 71 11.64 -6.48 -0.79
CA ASN A 71 10.77 -7.65 -0.87
C ASN A 71 9.72 -7.78 0.26
N VAL A 72 9.57 -6.85 1.21
CA VAL A 72 8.55 -6.96 2.26
C VAL A 72 7.34 -6.07 1.91
N PRO A 73 6.09 -6.58 1.98
CA PRO A 73 4.91 -5.75 1.74
C PRO A 73 4.74 -4.73 2.86
N LYS A 74 4.69 -3.45 2.50
CA LYS A 74 4.59 -2.32 3.44
C LYS A 74 3.71 -1.19 2.92
N LEU A 75 3.21 -0.37 3.85
CA LEU A 75 2.56 0.90 3.50
C LEU A 75 3.66 1.96 3.34
N ALA A 76 3.75 2.59 2.17
CA ALA A 76 4.76 3.60 1.89
C ALA A 76 4.72 4.75 2.92
N CYS A 77 3.52 5.18 3.33
CA CYS A 77 3.35 6.27 4.30
C CYS A 77 3.65 5.90 5.75
N LYS A 78 3.86 4.61 6.05
CA LYS A 78 4.17 4.10 7.40
C LYS A 78 5.57 3.48 7.48
N THR A 79 6.34 3.61 6.41
CA THR A 79 7.70 3.06 6.28
C THR A 79 8.65 4.23 6.19
N PHE A 80 9.73 4.26 6.96
CA PHE A 80 10.61 5.43 7.06
C PHE A 80 11.98 5.16 6.48
N LEU A 81 12.56 6.17 5.83
CA LEU A 81 13.87 6.02 5.18
C LEU A 81 15.00 5.72 6.19
N ARG A 82 14.92 6.29 7.39
CA ARG A 82 15.88 6.05 8.49
C ARG A 82 16.04 4.57 8.86
N ASP A 83 15.05 3.74 8.57
CA ASP A 83 15.06 2.29 8.87
C ASP A 83 15.82 1.47 7.81
N TYR A 84 16.35 2.11 6.75
CA TYR A 84 17.05 1.48 5.62
C TYR A 84 18.43 2.11 5.36
N PRO A 85 19.40 1.96 6.28
CA PRO A 85 20.71 2.61 6.17
C PRO A 85 21.50 2.20 4.93
N ASP A 86 21.28 0.98 4.42
CA ASP A 86 22.00 0.43 3.26
C ASP A 86 21.34 0.74 1.90
N GLY A 87 20.21 1.46 1.91
CA GLY A 87 19.39 1.64 0.71
C GLY A 87 18.08 0.86 0.77
N LEU A 88 17.15 1.20 -0.12
CA LEU A 88 15.94 0.43 -0.32
C LEU A 88 15.61 0.23 -1.80
N THR A 89 15.01 -0.92 -2.08
CA THR A 89 14.40 -1.26 -3.35
C THR A 89 12.88 -1.22 -3.17
N ILE A 90 12.20 -0.49 -4.04
CA ILE A 90 10.75 -0.31 -4.05
C ILE A 90 10.18 -0.97 -5.30
N GLU A 91 9.23 -1.87 -5.09
CA GLU A 91 8.55 -2.60 -6.15
C GLU A 91 7.02 -2.50 -5.96
N PRO A 92 6.21 -2.65 -7.02
CA PRO A 92 4.77 -2.81 -6.89
C PRO A 92 4.44 -4.01 -5.99
N LEU A 93 3.22 -4.03 -5.45
CA LEU A 93 2.71 -5.20 -4.72
C LEU A 93 2.86 -6.46 -5.58
N ALA A 94 3.47 -7.49 -4.99
CA ALA A 94 3.61 -8.80 -5.62
C ALA A 94 2.25 -9.50 -5.79
N ASN A 95 2.24 -10.58 -6.57
CA ASN A 95 1.05 -11.40 -6.89
C ASN A 95 -0.08 -10.66 -7.64
N PHE A 96 0.12 -9.40 -8.04
CA PHE A 96 -0.78 -8.66 -8.89
C PHE A 96 -0.07 -8.24 -10.19
N PRO A 97 -0.75 -8.26 -11.35
CA PRO A 97 -0.20 -7.72 -12.59
C PRO A 97 0.15 -6.24 -12.44
N ILE A 98 1.31 -5.84 -12.96
CA ILE A 98 1.73 -4.43 -12.95
C ILE A 98 1.03 -3.71 -14.11
N GLU A 99 0.29 -2.64 -13.81
CA GLU A 99 -0.31 -1.77 -14.85
C GLU A 99 0.71 -0.72 -15.31
N LYS A 100 1.32 -0.02 -14.35
CA LYS A 100 2.38 0.99 -14.58
C LYS A 100 3.15 1.27 -13.29
N ASP A 101 4.48 1.16 -13.32
CA ASP A 101 5.37 1.42 -12.18
C ASP A 101 4.91 0.72 -10.89
N LEU A 102 4.46 1.47 -9.89
CA LEU A 102 4.00 0.96 -8.59
C LEU A 102 2.49 0.73 -8.53
N ILE A 103 1.81 0.79 -9.68
CA ILE A 103 0.36 0.59 -9.85
C ILE A 103 0.12 -0.84 -10.34
N VAL A 104 -0.71 -1.58 -9.61
CA VAL A 104 -1.09 -2.97 -9.92
C VAL A 104 -2.59 -3.10 -10.20
N ASP A 105 -2.99 -4.14 -10.94
CA ASP A 105 -4.40 -4.46 -11.16
C ASP A 105 -5.02 -5.03 -9.87
N MET A 106 -5.97 -4.28 -9.30
CA MET A 106 -6.67 -4.63 -8.06
C MET A 106 -7.99 -5.38 -8.32
N THR A 107 -8.40 -5.55 -9.57
CA THR A 107 -9.67 -6.20 -9.97
C THR A 107 -9.85 -7.57 -9.30
N PRO A 108 -8.85 -8.47 -9.27
CA PRO A 108 -9.02 -9.78 -8.66
C PRO A 108 -9.27 -9.73 -7.14
N PHE A 109 -8.84 -8.67 -6.46
CA PHE A 109 -9.13 -8.47 -5.04
C PHE A 109 -10.58 -8.00 -4.83
N ILE A 110 -11.02 -7.04 -5.63
CA ILE A 110 -12.38 -6.48 -5.55
C ILE A 110 -13.42 -7.57 -5.84
N GLU A 111 -13.24 -8.37 -6.88
CA GLU A 111 -14.15 -9.47 -7.22
C GLU A 111 -14.28 -10.49 -6.08
N ARG A 112 -13.17 -10.84 -5.43
CA ARG A 112 -13.18 -11.75 -4.26
C ARG A 112 -13.89 -11.14 -3.06
N LEU A 113 -13.71 -9.84 -2.83
CA LEU A 113 -14.39 -9.12 -1.75
C LEU A 113 -15.90 -9.04 -1.99
N GLU A 114 -16.34 -8.81 -3.23
CA GLU A 114 -17.76 -8.76 -3.58
C GLU A 114 -18.42 -10.15 -3.48
N ALA A 115 -17.71 -11.21 -3.86
CA ALA A 115 -18.20 -12.58 -3.83
C ALA A 115 -18.65 -13.05 -2.44
N ILE A 116 -18.07 -12.51 -1.36
CA ILE A 116 -18.42 -12.87 0.03
C ILE A 116 -19.65 -12.11 0.57
N LYS A 117 -20.27 -11.21 -0.22
CA LYS A 117 -21.43 -10.40 0.18
C LYS A 117 -21.24 -9.68 1.54
N PRO A 118 -20.31 -8.71 1.63
CA PRO A 118 -19.88 -8.10 2.89
C PRO A 118 -20.88 -7.07 3.44
N TYR A 119 -22.14 -7.48 3.65
CA TYR A 119 -23.24 -6.66 4.15
C TYR A 119 -24.16 -7.48 5.05
N ILE A 120 -25.03 -6.81 5.82
CA ILE A 120 -25.99 -7.47 6.71
C ILE A 120 -27.10 -8.14 5.88
N ILE A 121 -27.36 -9.42 6.14
CA ILE A 121 -28.36 -10.23 5.43
C ILE A 121 -29.40 -10.75 6.43
N GLY A 122 -30.69 -10.70 6.04
CA GLY A 122 -31.79 -11.29 6.82
C GLY A 122 -32.21 -10.49 8.05
N ASN A 123 -31.94 -9.18 8.09
CA ASN A 123 -32.44 -8.28 9.14
C ASN A 123 -33.65 -7.49 8.61
N ASP A 124 -34.83 -7.77 9.15
CA ASP A 124 -36.10 -7.15 8.73
C ASP A 124 -36.37 -5.79 9.42
N ARG A 125 -35.49 -5.36 10.33
CA ARG A 125 -35.62 -4.08 11.05
C ARG A 125 -35.46 -2.90 10.09
N LYS A 126 -36.33 -1.91 10.24
CA LYS A 126 -36.30 -0.68 9.44
C LYS A 126 -35.67 0.47 10.21
N PRO A 127 -35.22 1.54 9.52
CA PRO A 127 -34.70 2.74 10.19
C PRO A 127 -35.68 3.36 11.20
N GLU A 128 -36.99 3.25 10.94
CA GLU A 128 -38.07 3.73 11.82
C GLU A 128 -38.16 3.01 13.17
N ASP A 129 -37.66 1.77 13.27
CA ASP A 129 -37.61 1.00 14.52
C ASP A 129 -36.44 1.44 15.43
N GLY A 130 -35.54 2.30 14.95
CA GLY A 130 -34.28 2.66 15.63
C GLY A 130 -33.16 1.63 15.43
N ALA A 131 -32.01 1.83 16.09
CA ALA A 131 -30.84 0.96 15.95
C ALA A 131 -31.04 -0.44 16.58
N ASN A 132 -30.32 -1.44 16.05
CA ASN A 132 -30.21 -2.75 16.70
C ASN A 132 -29.48 -2.61 18.05
N LEU A 133 -29.96 -3.31 19.08
CA LEU A 133 -29.23 -3.42 20.34
C LEU A 133 -28.12 -4.46 20.18
N GLN A 134 -26.90 -4.06 20.49
CA GLN A 134 -25.72 -4.93 20.49
C GLN A 134 -24.88 -4.61 21.72
N THR A 135 -24.52 -5.64 22.47
CA THR A 135 -23.66 -5.55 23.65
C THR A 135 -22.19 -5.43 23.26
N PRO A 136 -21.32 -4.92 24.16
CA PRO A 136 -19.88 -4.90 23.90
C PRO A 136 -19.27 -6.28 23.60
N GLU A 137 -19.77 -7.34 24.24
CA GLU A 137 -19.32 -8.71 24.02
C GLU A 137 -19.67 -9.21 22.61
N GLU A 138 -20.87 -8.92 22.12
CA GLU A 138 -21.28 -9.26 20.75
C GLU A 138 -20.45 -8.52 19.71
N MET A 139 -20.19 -7.22 19.91
CA MET A 139 -19.33 -6.43 19.04
C MET A 139 -17.89 -6.97 19.01
N ALA A 140 -17.36 -7.36 20.17
CA ALA A 140 -15.98 -7.86 20.30
C ALA A 140 -15.71 -9.09 19.43
N ARG A 141 -16.73 -9.90 19.10
CA ARG A 141 -16.60 -11.09 18.25
C ARG A 141 -16.08 -10.78 16.84
N TYR A 142 -16.36 -9.60 16.29
CA TYR A 142 -15.97 -9.26 14.92
C TYR A 142 -15.25 -7.92 14.77
N LYS A 143 -15.22 -7.08 15.81
CA LYS A 143 -14.63 -5.72 15.76
C LYS A 143 -13.20 -5.70 15.22
N GLN A 144 -12.36 -6.66 15.62
CA GLN A 144 -10.98 -6.75 15.12
C GLN A 144 -10.93 -7.01 13.60
N PHE A 145 -11.80 -7.90 13.09
CA PHE A 145 -11.84 -8.25 11.67
C PHE A 145 -12.48 -7.16 10.80
N ALA A 146 -13.37 -6.35 11.40
CA ALA A 146 -13.97 -5.19 10.74
C ALA A 146 -13.00 -4.01 10.53
N ALA A 147 -11.79 -4.06 11.09
CA ALA A 147 -10.78 -3.01 10.96
C ALA A 147 -9.89 -3.15 9.69
N CYS A 148 -10.21 -4.08 8.79
CA CYS A 148 -9.49 -4.22 7.53
C CYS A 148 -9.59 -2.94 6.68
N ILE A 149 -8.45 -2.47 6.17
CA ILE A 149 -8.35 -1.26 5.32
C ILE A 149 -8.14 -1.59 3.84
N ASN A 150 -8.29 -2.86 3.45
CA ASN A 150 -8.16 -3.32 2.07
C ASN A 150 -6.79 -3.03 1.42
N CYS A 151 -5.70 -3.07 2.21
CA CYS A 151 -4.33 -2.84 1.73
C CYS A 151 -3.68 -4.07 1.04
N VAL A 152 -4.41 -5.18 0.90
CA VAL A 152 -4.03 -6.42 0.21
C VAL A 152 -2.73 -7.12 0.65
N PHE A 153 -2.14 -6.79 1.80
CA PHE A 153 -0.92 -7.45 2.30
C PHE A 153 -1.09 -8.94 2.58
N ALA A 154 -2.30 -9.38 2.96
CA ALA A 154 -2.59 -10.79 3.17
C ALA A 154 -2.55 -11.62 1.86
N MET A 155 -2.54 -10.96 0.69
CA MET A 155 -2.43 -11.61 -0.62
C MET A 155 -0.98 -11.59 -1.16
N GLN A 156 -0.04 -11.05 -0.39
CA GLN A 156 1.37 -10.95 -0.76
C GLN A 156 2.11 -12.24 -0.37
N PRO A 157 3.22 -12.58 -1.04
CA PRO A 157 4.00 -13.75 -0.68
C PRO A 157 4.43 -13.66 0.79
N VAL A 158 4.28 -14.76 1.53
CA VAL A 158 4.87 -14.90 2.86
C VAL A 158 6.35 -15.12 2.66
N LEU A 159 7.11 -14.03 2.65
CA LEU A 159 8.55 -14.12 2.65
C LEU A 159 8.97 -14.40 4.09
N SER A 160 9.34 -15.68 4.32
CA SER A 160 10.10 -16.06 5.49
C SER A 160 11.33 -15.17 5.52
N SER A 161 11.43 -14.31 6.53
CA SER A 161 12.69 -13.65 6.86
C SER A 161 13.74 -14.74 7.01
N ALA A 162 14.76 -14.74 6.16
CA ALA A 162 16.01 -15.43 6.44
C ALA A 162 16.86 -14.58 7.40
#